data_AF-A0A1V2QXE6-F1
#
_entry.id   AF-A0A1V2QXE6-F1
#
_cell.length_a   1.000
_cell.length_b   1.000
_cell.length_c   1.000
_cell.angle_alpha   90.00
_cell.angle_beta   90.00
_cell.angle_gamma   90.00
#
_symmetry.space_group_name_H-M   'P 1'
#
loop_
_entity.id
_entity.type
_entity.pdbx_description
1 polymer ?
#
loop_
_entity_poly.entity_id
_entity_poly.type
_entity_poly.pdbx_seq_one_letter_code
_entity_poly.pdbx_strand_id
1 'polypeptide(L)'
;MHQLTDAYDWIERQDVVMTFAVITRSTTQAVVRTYGGDPASSRPMTTVEAEDAALDDRGHFHVQVFEHQDHVIALENNGWSGTIPEIARRASAGGGSFFSVHWNVNGLFRITEAADGKVTACFDPMRADADDPGEVVPGWAAEVTFEVGKLRATCLAVAEQQTGVAFDQAWLAAKLTTYRIPDPDVLLKDVEDARVP
;
A
#
# COMPACT_ATOMS: atom_id res chain seq x y z
N MET A 1 11.77 4.72 -16.28
CA MET A 1 11.36 5.51 -15.11
C MET A 1 10.74 6.85 -15.49
N HIS A 2 11.48 7.85 -16.03
CA HIS A 2 10.93 9.19 -16.31
C HIS A 2 9.57 9.23 -17.04
N GLN A 3 9.40 8.45 -18.12
CA GLN A 3 8.12 8.40 -18.85
C GLN A 3 6.94 7.89 -18.00
N LEU A 4 7.18 6.94 -17.08
CA LEU A 4 6.16 6.45 -16.16
C LEU A 4 5.84 7.49 -15.09
N THR A 5 6.86 8.15 -14.54
CA THR A 5 6.66 9.25 -13.58
C THR A 5 5.79 10.35 -14.20
N ASP A 6 6.09 10.78 -15.43
CA ASP A 6 5.30 11.81 -16.11
C ASP A 6 3.85 11.36 -16.39
N ALA A 7 3.61 10.06 -16.61
CA ALA A 7 2.26 9.53 -16.77
C ALA A 7 1.44 9.63 -15.47
N TYR A 8 2.09 9.64 -14.31
CA TYR A 8 1.47 9.78 -12.99
C TYR A 8 1.43 11.21 -12.46
N ASP A 9 1.93 12.22 -13.19
CA ASP A 9 1.99 13.62 -12.73
C ASP A 9 0.67 14.19 -12.19
N TRP A 10 -0.46 13.65 -12.66
CA TRP A 10 -1.77 14.06 -12.21
C TRP A 10 -1.97 13.84 -10.70
N ILE A 11 -1.31 12.85 -10.08
CA ILE A 11 -1.46 12.51 -8.65
C ILE A 11 -0.91 13.61 -7.74
N GLU A 12 0.09 14.38 -8.21
CA GLU A 12 0.69 15.46 -7.43
C GLU A 12 -0.29 16.62 -7.19
N ARG A 13 -1.36 16.70 -8.00
CA ARG A 13 -2.42 17.70 -7.89
C ARG A 13 -3.65 17.20 -7.14
N GLN A 14 -3.64 15.94 -6.71
CA GLN A 14 -4.73 15.35 -5.94
C GLN A 14 -4.44 15.47 -4.45
N ASP A 15 -5.44 15.88 -3.69
CA ASP A 15 -5.39 15.88 -2.23
C ASP A 15 -5.83 14.51 -1.71
N VAL A 16 -5.00 13.49 -1.97
CA VAL A 16 -5.24 12.11 -1.53
C VAL A 16 -4.12 11.66 -0.61
N VAL A 17 -4.49 10.96 0.45
CA VAL A 17 -3.59 10.20 1.33
C VAL A 17 -3.91 8.76 1.12
N MET A 18 -2.92 7.93 0.79
CA MET A 18 -3.24 6.53 0.55
C MET A 18 -2.09 5.59 0.75
N THR A 19 -2.48 4.33 0.93
CA THR A 19 -1.65 3.16 0.67
C THR A 19 -2.24 2.40 -0.51
N PHE A 20 -1.42 2.14 -1.52
CA PHE A 20 -1.75 1.29 -2.67
C PHE A 20 -0.86 0.06 -2.62
N ALA A 21 -1.46 -1.13 -2.59
CA ALA A 21 -0.74 -2.39 -2.57
C ALA A 21 -1.21 -3.35 -3.67
N VAL A 22 -0.24 -4.05 -4.26
CA VAL A 22 -0.44 -5.11 -5.25
C VAL A 22 0.03 -6.43 -4.66
N ILE A 23 -0.83 -7.45 -4.72
CA ILE A 23 -0.60 -8.76 -4.11
C ILE A 23 -0.79 -9.84 -5.17
N THR A 24 0.18 -10.75 -5.29
CA THR A 24 0.09 -11.91 -6.20
C THR A 24 -0.26 -13.19 -5.46
N ARG A 25 -0.78 -14.19 -6.20
CA ARG A 25 -1.05 -15.55 -5.69
C ARG A 25 -1.91 -15.58 -4.42
N SER A 26 -2.81 -14.61 -4.31
CA SER A 26 -3.74 -14.49 -3.20
C SER A 26 -5.17 -14.34 -3.72
N THR A 27 -6.13 -14.32 -2.81
CA THR A 27 -7.53 -14.01 -3.11
C THR A 27 -7.94 -12.79 -2.33
N THR A 28 -8.98 -12.09 -2.78
CA THR A 28 -9.55 -10.94 -2.05
C THR A 28 -9.90 -11.32 -0.61
N GLN A 29 -10.47 -12.50 -0.37
CA GLN A 29 -10.80 -12.98 0.98
C GLN A 29 -9.56 -13.20 1.85
N ALA A 30 -8.49 -13.76 1.30
CA ALA A 30 -7.25 -13.97 2.03
C ALA A 30 -6.60 -12.63 2.41
N VAL A 31 -6.54 -11.69 1.46
CA VAL A 31 -6.02 -10.33 1.71
C VAL A 31 -6.84 -9.61 2.78
N VAL A 32 -8.17 -9.65 2.70
CA VAL A 32 -9.04 -9.03 3.72
C VAL A 32 -8.76 -9.61 5.12
N ARG A 33 -8.58 -10.93 5.24
CA ARG A 33 -8.22 -11.56 6.53
C ARG A 33 -6.83 -11.15 7.01
N THR A 34 -5.86 -11.02 6.11
CA THR A 34 -4.52 -10.53 6.45
C THR A 34 -4.56 -9.14 7.06
N TYR A 35 -5.43 -8.27 6.53
CA TYR A 35 -5.68 -6.92 7.05
C TYR A 35 -6.61 -6.91 8.27
N GLY A 36 -7.04 -8.07 8.78
CA GLY A 36 -7.88 -8.17 9.97
C GLY A 36 -9.38 -7.92 9.72
N GLY A 37 -9.81 -7.81 8.47
CA GLY A 37 -11.21 -7.66 8.10
C GLY A 37 -11.96 -8.98 8.01
N ASP A 38 -13.30 -8.89 7.94
CA ASP A 38 -14.17 -10.03 7.65
C ASP A 38 -14.62 -10.03 6.18
N PRO A 39 -14.22 -11.02 5.36
CA PRO A 39 -14.62 -11.10 3.95
C PRO A 39 -16.14 -11.19 3.72
N ALA A 40 -16.91 -11.63 4.73
CA ALA A 40 -18.37 -11.67 4.64
C ALA A 40 -19.04 -10.31 4.90
N SER A 41 -18.30 -9.33 5.43
CA SER A 41 -18.82 -8.02 5.81
C SER A 41 -18.24 -6.92 4.93
N SER A 42 -18.71 -6.86 3.68
CA SER A 42 -18.33 -5.84 2.71
C SER A 42 -19.47 -4.89 2.36
N ARG A 43 -19.10 -3.69 1.87
CA ARG A 43 -20.03 -2.74 1.25
C ARG A 43 -19.34 -1.98 0.12
N PRO A 44 -20.04 -1.66 -0.98
CA PRO A 44 -19.47 -0.84 -2.04
C PRO A 44 -19.34 0.62 -1.60
N MET A 45 -18.14 1.19 -1.68
CA MET A 45 -17.88 2.60 -1.33
C MET A 45 -16.90 3.24 -2.29
N THR A 46 -17.02 4.54 -2.52
CA THR A 46 -15.91 5.35 -3.07
C THR A 46 -14.81 5.55 -2.02
N THR A 47 -13.63 6.04 -2.41
CA THR A 47 -12.56 6.36 -1.44
C THR A 47 -12.99 7.45 -0.46
N VAL A 48 -13.76 8.45 -0.92
CA VAL A 48 -14.32 9.52 -0.08
C VAL A 48 -15.33 8.95 0.93
N GLU A 49 -16.26 8.10 0.48
CA GLU A 49 -17.23 7.44 1.38
C GLU A 49 -16.54 6.56 2.44
N ALA A 50 -15.42 5.92 2.07
CA ALA A 50 -14.64 5.10 2.99
C ALA A 50 -13.87 5.94 4.03
N GLU A 51 -13.33 7.09 3.63
CA GLU A 51 -12.66 8.04 4.52
C GLU A 51 -13.64 8.68 5.50
N ASP A 52 -14.78 9.18 5.02
CA ASP A 52 -15.84 9.72 5.87
C ASP A 52 -16.28 8.69 6.92
N ALA A 53 -16.46 7.43 6.50
CA ALA A 53 -16.81 6.35 7.42
C ALA A 53 -15.71 6.05 8.46
N ALA A 54 -14.44 6.21 8.11
CA ALA A 54 -13.32 6.03 9.05
C ALA A 54 -13.26 7.15 10.10
N LEU A 55 -13.65 8.38 9.75
CA LEU A 55 -13.73 9.50 10.71
C LEU A 55 -14.77 9.25 11.82
N ASP A 56 -15.87 8.57 11.47
CA ASP A 56 -16.94 8.20 12.40
C ASP A 56 -16.63 6.92 13.21
N ASP A 57 -15.69 6.10 12.76
CA ASP A 57 -15.41 4.76 13.29
C ASP A 57 -14.02 4.66 13.93
N ARG A 58 -13.89 5.27 15.11
CA ARG A 58 -12.61 5.35 15.82
C ARG A 58 -11.95 3.97 16.01
N GLY A 59 -10.65 3.93 15.73
CA GLY A 59 -9.82 2.72 15.86
C GLY A 59 -9.99 1.73 14.72
N HIS A 60 -10.66 2.12 13.64
CA HIS A 60 -10.85 1.30 12.45
C HIS A 60 -10.55 2.11 11.19
N PHE A 61 -10.09 1.40 10.16
CA PHE A 61 -9.89 1.92 8.83
C PHE A 61 -10.80 1.18 7.84
N HIS A 62 -10.80 1.68 6.61
CA HIS A 62 -11.51 1.05 5.51
C HIS A 62 -10.53 0.77 4.38
N VAL A 63 -10.55 -0.46 3.87
CA VAL A 63 -9.72 -0.90 2.75
C VAL A 63 -10.61 -1.42 1.63
N GLN A 64 -10.37 -0.94 0.41
CA GLN A 64 -10.97 -1.48 -0.79
C GLN A 64 -10.11 -2.64 -1.28
N VAL A 65 -10.70 -3.83 -1.45
CA VAL A 65 -9.98 -5.02 -1.92
C VAL A 65 -10.70 -5.63 -3.12
N PHE A 66 -10.01 -5.69 -4.25
CA PHE A 66 -10.59 -6.13 -5.53
C PHE A 66 -9.54 -6.82 -6.41
N GLU A 67 -10.02 -7.58 -7.39
CA GLU A 67 -9.17 -8.23 -8.39
C GLU A 67 -8.91 -7.28 -9.56
N HIS A 68 -7.68 -7.24 -10.05
CA HIS A 68 -7.30 -6.53 -11.26
C HIS A 68 -6.24 -7.33 -12.01
N GLN A 69 -6.52 -7.70 -13.25
CA GLN A 69 -5.72 -8.68 -14.00
C GLN A 69 -5.58 -9.98 -13.18
N ASP A 70 -4.35 -10.48 -12.99
CA ASP A 70 -4.05 -11.68 -12.19
C ASP A 70 -3.62 -11.32 -10.74
N HIS A 71 -3.92 -10.10 -10.28
CA HIS A 71 -3.51 -9.55 -8.99
C HIS A 71 -4.71 -9.21 -8.09
N VAL A 72 -4.46 -9.20 -6.77
CA VAL A 72 -5.35 -8.59 -5.80
C VAL A 72 -4.79 -7.22 -5.43
N ILE A 73 -5.65 -6.21 -5.47
CA ILE A 73 -5.32 -4.84 -5.08
C ILE A 73 -5.91 -4.56 -3.69
N ALA A 74 -5.12 -3.93 -2.83
CA ALA A 74 -5.61 -3.31 -1.61
C ALA A 74 -5.36 -1.79 -1.69
N LEU A 75 -6.43 -1.02 -1.60
CA LEU A 75 -6.41 0.44 -1.64
C LEU A 75 -6.98 0.99 -0.34
N GLU A 76 -6.13 1.68 0.41
CA GLU A 76 -6.47 2.29 1.69
C GLU A 76 -6.48 3.81 1.52
N ASN A 77 -7.64 4.45 1.52
CA ASN A 77 -7.70 5.91 1.63
C ASN A 77 -7.51 6.28 3.11
N ASN A 78 -6.50 7.10 3.41
CA ASN A 78 -6.06 7.47 4.77
C ASN A 78 -5.60 6.31 5.69
N GLY A 79 -5.69 5.06 5.24
CA GLY A 79 -5.14 3.89 5.93
C GLY A 79 -3.68 3.61 5.56
N TRP A 80 -2.98 2.87 6.43
CA TRP A 80 -1.53 2.67 6.37
C TRP A 80 -1.10 1.23 6.70
N SER A 81 -2.03 0.27 6.69
CA SER A 81 -1.75 -1.13 7.05
C SER A 81 -0.71 -1.75 6.11
N GLY A 82 -0.77 -1.41 4.81
CA GLY A 82 0.19 -1.87 3.82
C GLY A 82 1.62 -1.37 4.01
N THR A 83 1.87 -0.46 4.95
CA THR A 83 3.23 -0.03 5.33
C THR A 83 3.91 -0.97 6.33
N ILE A 84 3.17 -1.93 6.90
CA ILE A 84 3.65 -2.76 7.99
C ILE A 84 4.32 -4.03 7.44
N PRO A 85 5.60 -4.30 7.78
CA PRO A 85 6.33 -5.52 7.41
C PRO A 85 5.54 -6.81 7.62
N GLU A 86 4.85 -6.96 8.75
CA GLU A 86 4.08 -8.17 9.04
C GLU A 86 2.88 -8.38 8.11
N ILE A 87 2.23 -7.30 7.65
CA ILE A 87 1.18 -7.40 6.63
C ILE A 87 1.78 -7.89 5.31
N ALA A 88 2.92 -7.34 4.91
CA ALA A 88 3.63 -7.75 3.70
C ALA A 88 4.09 -9.22 3.77
N ARG A 89 4.62 -9.68 4.91
CA ARG A 89 5.01 -11.08 5.13
C ARG A 89 3.82 -12.02 4.96
N ARG A 90 2.70 -11.74 5.65
CA ARG A 90 1.49 -12.58 5.57
C ARG A 90 0.89 -12.57 4.17
N ALA A 91 0.86 -11.43 3.51
CA ALA A 91 0.26 -11.27 2.19
C ALA A 91 1.09 -11.92 1.07
N SER A 92 2.41 -11.99 1.22
CA SER A 92 3.33 -12.59 0.24
C SER A 92 3.62 -14.08 0.48
N ALA A 93 3.19 -14.66 1.60
CA ALA A 93 3.46 -16.07 1.93
C ALA A 93 2.90 -17.05 0.87
N GLY A 94 3.50 -18.24 0.76
CA GLY A 94 3.04 -19.28 -0.18
C GLY A 94 3.53 -19.05 -1.62
N GLY A 95 4.72 -18.48 -1.76
CA GLY A 95 5.36 -18.15 -3.03
C GLY A 95 4.80 -16.90 -3.72
N GLY A 96 4.01 -16.08 -3.01
CA GLY A 96 3.45 -14.82 -3.50
C GLY A 96 4.40 -13.63 -3.35
N SER A 97 3.90 -12.46 -3.70
CA SER A 97 4.56 -11.17 -3.55
C SER A 97 3.58 -10.10 -3.09
N PHE A 98 4.12 -9.11 -2.39
CA PHE A 98 3.43 -7.93 -1.91
C PHE A 98 4.30 -6.71 -2.24
N PHE A 99 3.71 -5.69 -2.84
CA PHE A 99 4.37 -4.40 -3.07
C PHE A 99 3.40 -3.28 -2.72
N SER A 100 3.81 -2.36 -1.85
CA SER A 100 3.00 -1.20 -1.50
C SER A 100 3.77 0.10 -1.57
N VAL A 101 3.03 1.17 -1.84
CA VAL A 101 3.48 2.55 -1.69
C VAL A 101 2.49 3.30 -0.82
N HIS A 102 3.02 4.21 0.00
CA HIS A 102 2.24 5.01 0.92
C HIS A 102 2.73 6.46 0.93
N TRP A 103 1.79 7.38 1.10
CA TRP A 103 2.07 8.75 1.51
C TRP A 103 0.94 9.35 2.33
N ASN A 104 1.26 10.34 3.17
CA ASN A 104 0.25 11.10 3.92
C ASN A 104 0.44 12.62 3.93
N VAL A 105 -0.52 13.33 4.54
CA VAL A 105 -0.51 14.80 4.66
C VAL A 105 0.69 15.34 5.45
N ASN A 106 1.31 14.51 6.31
CA ASN A 106 2.49 14.89 7.09
C ASN A 106 3.80 14.70 6.31
N GLY A 107 3.72 14.30 5.03
CA GLY A 107 4.89 14.06 4.19
C GLY A 107 5.63 12.76 4.52
N LEU A 108 5.00 11.82 5.23
CA LEU A 108 5.57 10.50 5.44
C LEU A 108 5.37 9.67 4.17
N PHE A 109 6.45 9.10 3.64
CA PHE A 109 6.41 8.14 2.55
C PHE A 109 6.91 6.78 3.03
N ARG A 110 6.43 5.71 2.40
CA ARG A 110 6.94 4.35 2.63
C ARG A 110 6.76 3.51 1.38
N ILE A 111 7.80 2.75 1.02
CA ILE A 111 7.70 1.63 0.08
C ILE A 111 7.94 0.35 0.89
N THR A 112 7.05 -0.63 0.73
CA THR A 112 7.18 -1.94 1.38
C THR A 112 7.07 -3.04 0.34
N GLU A 113 8.02 -3.96 0.32
CA GLU A 113 8.05 -5.10 -0.60
C GLU A 113 8.33 -6.37 0.19
N ALA A 114 7.60 -7.44 -0.13
CA ALA A 114 7.90 -8.77 0.37
C ALA A 114 7.67 -9.84 -0.69
N ALA A 115 8.48 -10.89 -0.65
CA ALA A 115 8.35 -12.07 -1.49
C ALA A 115 8.47 -13.32 -0.63
N ASP A 116 7.50 -14.24 -0.79
CA ASP A 116 7.42 -15.49 -0.04
C ASP A 116 7.61 -15.33 1.48
N GLY A 117 6.94 -14.32 2.07
CA GLY A 117 7.01 -14.06 3.50
C GLY A 117 8.29 -13.37 4.00
N LYS A 118 9.19 -12.96 3.10
CA LYS A 118 10.40 -12.20 3.43
C LYS A 118 10.27 -10.76 2.93
N VAL A 119 10.46 -9.79 3.81
CA VAL A 119 10.53 -8.37 3.43
C VAL A 119 11.85 -8.11 2.70
N THR A 120 11.74 -7.54 1.51
CA THR A 120 12.86 -7.22 0.60
C THR A 120 13.03 -5.72 0.40
N ALA A 121 12.02 -4.93 0.76
CA ALA A 121 12.11 -3.48 0.87
C ALA A 121 11.21 -2.96 2.00
N CYS A 122 11.71 -2.01 2.78
CA CYS A 122 10.93 -1.24 3.76
C CYS A 122 11.69 0.04 4.07
N PHE A 123 11.39 1.12 3.34
CA PHE A 123 12.19 2.35 3.39
C PHE A 123 11.39 3.60 3.02
N ASP A 124 11.84 4.76 3.46
CA ASP A 124 11.34 6.06 3.02
C ASP A 124 12.07 6.47 1.73
N PRO A 125 11.38 6.64 0.59
CA PRO A 125 12.01 7.02 -0.67
C PRO A 125 12.74 8.38 -0.60
N MET A 126 12.38 9.27 0.32
CA MET A 126 13.12 10.54 0.53
C MET A 126 14.46 10.35 1.24
N ARG A 127 14.71 9.15 1.78
CA ARG A 127 15.90 8.78 2.55
C ARG A 127 16.59 7.55 1.98
N ALA A 128 16.30 7.17 0.74
CA ALA A 128 16.83 5.95 0.12
C ALA A 128 18.37 5.93 0.01
N ASP A 129 19.03 7.09 0.08
CA ASP A 129 20.49 7.26 0.10
C ASP A 129 21.07 7.36 1.51
N ALA A 130 20.23 7.38 2.55
CA ALA A 130 20.66 7.39 3.94
C ALA A 130 21.08 5.99 4.39
N ASP A 131 22.18 5.92 5.15
CA ASP A 131 22.60 4.69 5.84
C ASP A 131 21.79 4.54 7.15
N ASP A 132 20.52 4.15 7.01
CA ASP A 132 19.61 3.91 8.13
C ASP A 132 19.48 2.40 8.42
N PRO A 133 20.01 1.91 9.55
CA PRO A 133 19.99 0.48 9.85
C PRO A 133 18.58 -0.08 10.11
N GLY A 134 17.57 0.78 10.27
CA GLY A 134 16.17 0.37 10.40
C GLY A 134 15.46 0.16 9.06
N GLU A 135 16.08 0.51 7.94
CA GLU A 135 15.49 0.41 6.62
C GLU A 135 16.09 -0.72 5.79
N VAL A 136 15.26 -1.31 4.93
CA VAL A 136 15.71 -2.25 3.89
C VAL A 136 15.56 -1.56 2.56
N VAL A 137 16.67 -1.02 2.04
CA VAL A 137 16.70 -0.37 0.73
C VAL A 137 17.15 -1.38 -0.32
N PRO A 138 16.29 -1.72 -1.30
CA PRO A 138 16.62 -2.70 -2.32
C PRO A 138 17.55 -2.09 -3.38
N GLY A 139 18.34 -2.94 -4.05
CA GLY A 139 19.33 -2.47 -5.04
C GLY A 139 18.72 -1.68 -6.21
N TRP A 140 17.47 -1.99 -6.59
CA TRP A 140 16.77 -1.25 -7.65
C TRP A 140 16.49 0.21 -7.28
N ALA A 141 16.42 0.55 -5.98
CA ALA A 141 16.14 1.92 -5.54
C ALA A 141 17.26 2.90 -5.93
N ALA A 142 18.50 2.41 -6.08
CA ALA A 142 19.63 3.21 -6.54
C ALA A 142 19.48 3.68 -8.00
N GLU A 143 18.60 3.06 -8.78
CA GLU A 143 18.32 3.43 -10.18
C GLU A 143 17.17 4.43 -10.30
N VAL A 144 16.56 4.83 -9.18
CA VAL A 144 15.39 5.71 -9.13
C VAL A 144 15.74 7.05 -8.50
N THR A 145 15.43 8.14 -9.18
CA THR A 145 15.54 9.49 -8.63
C THR A 145 14.22 9.88 -7.98
N PHE A 146 14.20 10.00 -6.65
CA PHE A 146 13.03 10.45 -5.88
C PHE A 146 13.03 11.97 -5.70
N GLU A 147 12.48 12.71 -6.67
CA GLU A 147 12.46 14.18 -6.64
C GLU A 147 11.33 14.72 -5.74
N VAL A 148 11.65 15.71 -4.89
CA VAL A 148 10.76 16.31 -3.86
C VAL A 148 9.45 16.91 -4.42
N GLY A 149 9.29 17.09 -5.73
CA GLY A 149 8.05 17.54 -6.38
C GLY A 149 7.31 16.48 -7.21
N LYS A 150 7.82 15.24 -7.25
CA LYS A 150 7.35 14.12 -8.06
C LYS A 150 7.27 12.81 -7.26
N LEU A 151 7.33 12.89 -5.93
CA LEU A 151 7.47 11.69 -5.08
C LEU A 151 6.29 10.74 -5.24
N ARG A 152 5.05 11.25 -5.26
CA ARG A 152 3.86 10.41 -5.36
C ARG A 152 3.79 9.76 -6.74
N ALA A 153 4.05 10.53 -7.79
CA ALA A 153 4.13 10.04 -9.16
C ALA A 153 5.23 8.98 -9.33
N THR A 154 6.39 9.21 -8.73
CA THR A 154 7.52 8.27 -8.76
C THR A 154 7.20 7.00 -7.98
N CYS A 155 6.51 7.08 -6.84
CA CYS A 155 6.06 5.91 -6.10
C CYS A 155 5.11 5.03 -6.94
N LEU A 156 4.11 5.64 -7.60
CA LEU A 156 3.21 4.90 -8.50
C LEU A 156 3.95 4.30 -9.71
N ALA A 157 4.89 5.04 -10.30
CA ALA A 157 5.73 4.55 -11.39
C ALA A 157 6.60 3.36 -10.98
N VAL A 158 7.18 3.39 -9.78
CA VAL A 158 7.92 2.25 -9.20
C VAL A 158 6.98 1.08 -8.98
N ALA A 159 5.80 1.29 -8.40
CA ALA A 159 4.82 0.22 -8.19
C ALA A 159 4.46 -0.47 -9.51
N GLU A 160 4.17 0.29 -10.57
CA GLU A 160 3.92 -0.26 -11.89
C GLU A 160 5.14 -1.00 -12.45
N GLN A 161 6.34 -0.43 -12.34
CA GLN A 161 7.56 -1.08 -12.85
C GLN A 161 7.84 -2.41 -12.16
N GLN A 162 7.63 -2.50 -10.84
CA GLN A 162 7.93 -3.70 -10.06
C GLN A 162 6.84 -4.78 -10.18
N THR A 163 5.59 -4.38 -10.43
CA THR A 163 4.44 -5.29 -10.37
C THR A 163 3.76 -5.54 -11.72
N GLY A 164 3.99 -4.68 -12.69
CA GLY A 164 3.25 -4.65 -13.96
C GLY A 164 1.84 -4.03 -13.86
N VAL A 165 1.42 -3.59 -12.68
CA VAL A 165 0.08 -3.02 -12.45
C VAL A 165 0.13 -1.51 -12.43
N ALA A 166 -0.48 -0.89 -13.44
CA ALA A 166 -0.69 0.54 -13.49
C ALA A 166 -1.80 0.96 -12.50
N PHE A 167 -1.61 2.07 -11.80
CA PHE A 167 -2.66 2.66 -10.97
C PHE A 167 -3.67 3.38 -11.85
N ASP A 168 -4.93 2.95 -11.80
CA ASP A 168 -6.01 3.61 -12.53
C ASP A 168 -6.63 4.72 -11.68
N GLN A 169 -6.55 5.96 -12.16
CA GLN A 169 -7.17 7.12 -11.51
C GLN A 169 -8.68 6.91 -11.25
N ALA A 170 -9.38 6.13 -12.08
CA ALA A 170 -10.79 5.83 -11.91
C ALA A 170 -11.10 5.09 -10.60
N TRP A 171 -10.14 4.36 -10.01
CA TRP A 171 -10.31 3.66 -8.73
C TRP A 171 -10.59 4.63 -7.58
N LEU A 172 -10.14 5.88 -7.66
CA LEU A 172 -10.42 6.92 -6.68
C LEU A 172 -11.91 7.32 -6.64
N ALA A 173 -12.61 7.19 -7.77
CA ALA A 173 -14.02 7.60 -7.88
C ALA A 173 -14.98 6.41 -7.91
N ALA A 174 -14.49 5.21 -8.20
CA ALA A 174 -15.31 4.02 -8.32
C ALA A 174 -15.85 3.56 -6.97
N LYS A 175 -17.08 3.03 -6.97
CA LYS A 175 -17.61 2.26 -5.83
C LYS A 175 -17.01 0.85 -5.86
N LEU A 176 -15.99 0.63 -5.04
CA LEU A 176 -15.28 -0.64 -4.93
C LEU A 176 -15.69 -1.37 -3.66
N THR A 177 -15.46 -2.69 -3.64
CA THR A 177 -15.76 -3.53 -2.47
C THR A 177 -14.87 -3.14 -1.30
N THR A 178 -15.47 -2.54 -0.28
CA THR A 178 -14.77 -2.00 0.89
C THR A 178 -15.04 -2.83 2.13
N TYR A 179 -14.00 -3.03 2.93
CA TYR A 179 -14.00 -3.78 4.16
C TYR A 179 -13.55 -2.87 5.29
N ARG A 180 -14.21 -3.01 6.44
CA ARG A 180 -13.80 -2.40 7.69
C ARG A 180 -12.69 -3.26 8.30
N ILE A 181 -11.58 -2.63 8.68
CA ILE A 181 -10.42 -3.28 9.29
C ILE A 181 -10.06 -2.56 10.59
N PRO A 182 -9.51 -3.26 11.59
CA PRO A 182 -8.98 -2.59 12.78
C PRO A 182 -7.79 -1.70 12.42
N ASP A 183 -7.46 -0.75 13.29
CA ASP A 183 -6.15 -0.11 13.29
C ASP A 183 -5.04 -1.19 13.29
N PRO A 184 -4.05 -1.13 12.39
CA PRO A 184 -3.01 -2.15 12.32
C PRO A 184 -2.21 -2.28 13.62
N ASP A 185 -2.09 -1.22 14.44
CA ASP A 185 -1.47 -1.33 15.77
C ASP A 185 -2.32 -2.14 16.75
N VAL A 186 -3.66 -2.09 16.61
CA VAL A 186 -4.56 -2.94 17.40
C VAL A 186 -4.54 -4.37 16.89
N LEU A 187 -4.50 -4.56 15.56
CA LEU A 187 -4.43 -5.87 14.90
C LEU A 187 -3.18 -6.65 15.30
N LEU A 188 -2.04 -5.97 15.38
CA LEU A 188 -0.72 -6.57 15.51
C LEU A 188 -0.10 -6.38 16.90
N LYS A 189 -0.86 -5.89 17.88
CA LYS A 189 -0.37 -5.58 19.24
C LYS A 189 0.37 -6.73 19.94
N ASP A 190 0.00 -7.98 19.62
CA ASP A 190 0.55 -9.19 20.25
C ASP A 190 1.55 -9.91 19.33
N VAL A 191 1.95 -9.28 18.22
CA VAL A 191 2.90 -9.84 17.25
C VAL A 191 4.26 -9.19 17.47
N GLU A 192 5.20 -9.98 17.98
CA GLU A 192 6.59 -9.56 18.13
C GLU A 192 7.19 -9.21 16.74
N ASP A 193 8.01 -8.17 16.70
CA ASP A 193 8.70 -7.72 15.48
C ASP A 193 7.78 -7.37 14.28
N ALA A 194 6.51 -7.04 14.55
CA ALA A 194 5.54 -6.72 13.50
C ALA A 194 5.98 -5.56 12.58
N ARG A 195 6.76 -4.63 13.13
CA ARG A 195 7.29 -3.43 12.46
C ARG A 195 8.74 -3.56 12.00
N VAL A 196 9.40 -4.68 12.28
CA VAL A 196 10.78 -4.93 11.86
C VAL A 196 10.74 -5.63 10.50
N PRO A 197 11.46 -5.12 9.47
CA PRO A 197 11.59 -5.78 8.16
C PRO A 197 12.12 -7.21 8.24
#